data_AF-A0A2T0VEX2-F1
#
_entry.id   AF-A0A2T0VEX2-F1
#
_cell.length_a   1.000
_cell.length_b   1.000
_cell.length_c   1.000
_cell.angle_alpha   90.00
_cell.angle_beta   90.00
_cell.angle_gamma   90.00
#
_symmetry.space_group_name_H-M   'P 1'
#
loop_
_entity.id
_entity.type
_entity.pdbx_description
1 polymer ?
#
loop_
_entity_poly.entity_id
_entity_poly.type
_entity_poly.pdbx_seq_one_letter_code
_entity_poly.pdbx_strand_id
1 'polypeptide(L)'
;MDEKNLVTCYRRWLTFQQQARLDREHHGARQRLEESKVSATRMTEAYRSMAAKGASEGASYRTLFLRDHGDTALACEGWLFVRRVLAEGGSTRVRATLLTTFTLEEGRIELGTHPAEKVTLEIFDQLNIDRGMSSVVRVDRIDGDRDTRFITLLDAVRGDLRRHMR
;
A
#
# COMPACT_ATOMS: atom_id res chain seq x y z
N MET A 1 -2.78 -9.91 -38.88
CA MET A 1 -2.83 -9.75 -37.41
C MET A 1 -4.30 -9.78 -37.03
N ASP A 2 -4.74 -10.75 -36.24
CA ASP A 2 -6.15 -10.92 -35.84
C ASP A 2 -6.61 -9.76 -34.94
N GLU A 3 -7.86 -9.31 -35.10
CA GLU A 3 -8.48 -8.24 -34.30
C GLU A 3 -8.44 -8.57 -32.80
N LYS A 4 -8.65 -9.85 -32.44
CA LYS A 4 -8.54 -10.31 -31.05
C LYS A 4 -7.12 -10.17 -30.48
N ASN A 5 -6.09 -10.35 -31.31
CA ASN A 5 -4.70 -10.13 -30.91
C ASN A 5 -4.42 -8.64 -30.68
N LEU A 6 -4.94 -7.76 -31.54
CA LEU A 6 -4.81 -6.31 -31.36
C LEU A 6 -5.43 -5.82 -30.04
N VAL A 7 -6.66 -6.26 -29.72
CA VAL A 7 -7.33 -5.88 -28.47
C VAL A 7 -6.59 -6.40 -27.24
N THR A 8 -6.04 -7.62 -27.31
CA THR A 8 -5.25 -8.20 -26.22
C THR A 8 -3.94 -7.44 -25.99
N CYS A 9 -3.22 -7.09 -27.07
CA CYS A 9 -2.03 -6.26 -27.01
C CYS A 9 -2.33 -4.87 -26.43
N TYR A 10 -3.43 -4.25 -26.85
CA TYR A 10 -3.86 -2.97 -26.32
C TYR A 10 -4.14 -3.02 -24.82
N ARG A 11 -4.86 -4.04 -24.33
CA ARG A 11 -5.14 -4.20 -22.89
C ARG A 11 -3.86 -4.41 -22.07
N ARG A 12 -2.92 -5.22 -22.56
CA ARG A 12 -1.60 -5.39 -21.91
C ARG A 12 -0.82 -4.08 -21.85
N TRP A 13 -0.83 -3.32 -22.93
CA TRP A 13 -0.19 -2.01 -22.97
C TRP A 13 -0.80 -1.04 -21.95
N LEU A 14 -2.13 -0.99 -21.79
CA LEU A 14 -2.77 -0.20 -20.74
C LEU A 14 -2.34 -0.63 -19.34
N THR A 15 -2.21 -1.92 -19.09
CA THR A 15 -1.68 -2.44 -17.81
C THR A 15 -0.24 -1.99 -17.55
N PHE A 16 0.64 -2.06 -18.56
CA PHE A 16 2.02 -1.55 -18.42
C PHE A 16 2.08 -0.04 -18.19
N GLN A 17 1.23 0.74 -18.85
CA GLN A 17 1.15 2.18 -18.61
C GLN A 17 0.71 2.49 -17.17
N GLN A 18 -0.26 1.73 -16.66
CA GLN A 18 -0.72 1.84 -15.29
C GLN A 18 0.38 1.46 -14.29
N GLN A 19 1.11 0.36 -14.52
CA GLN A 19 2.26 -0.05 -13.70
C GLN A 19 3.29 1.07 -13.62
N ALA A 20 3.73 1.59 -14.77
CA ALA A 20 4.74 2.66 -14.81
C ALA A 20 4.26 3.95 -14.10
N ARG A 21 2.95 4.21 -14.09
CA ARG A 21 2.37 5.32 -13.33
C ARG A 21 2.47 5.06 -11.82
N LEU A 22 2.09 3.88 -11.36
CA LEU A 22 2.13 3.51 -9.94
C LEU A 22 3.56 3.46 -9.41
N ASP A 23 4.52 2.98 -10.21
CA ASP A 23 5.94 2.97 -9.82
C ASP A 23 6.46 4.38 -9.58
N ARG A 24 6.17 5.32 -10.49
CA ARG A 24 6.53 6.74 -10.32
C ARG A 24 5.84 7.36 -9.10
N GLU A 25 4.57 7.05 -8.91
CA GLU A 25 3.79 7.59 -7.80
C GLU A 25 4.31 7.09 -6.44
N HIS A 26 4.55 5.78 -6.33
CA HIS A 26 5.14 5.17 -5.14
C HIS A 26 6.52 5.76 -4.84
N HIS A 27 7.38 5.82 -5.85
CA HIS A 27 8.72 6.39 -5.72
C HIS A 27 8.68 7.85 -5.26
N GLY A 28 7.83 8.68 -5.89
CA GLY A 28 7.68 10.10 -5.52
C GLY A 28 7.07 10.28 -4.12
N ALA A 29 6.12 9.44 -3.72
CA ALA A 29 5.58 9.47 -2.37
C ALA A 29 6.63 9.07 -1.31
N ARG A 30 7.44 8.04 -1.59
CA ARG A 30 8.56 7.64 -0.74
C ARG A 30 9.58 8.76 -0.60
N GLN A 31 9.98 9.40 -1.70
CA GLN A 31 10.93 10.51 -1.68
C GLN A 31 10.41 11.67 -0.82
N ARG A 32 9.12 12.04 -0.94
CA ARG A 32 8.52 13.07 -0.08
C ARG A 32 8.51 12.70 1.40
N LEU A 33 8.32 11.43 1.75
CA LEU A 33 8.42 10.96 3.14
C LEU A 33 9.84 11.11 3.68
N GLU A 34 10.85 10.78 2.87
CA GLU A 34 12.27 10.96 3.20
C GLU A 34 12.61 12.44 3.42
N GLU A 35 12.22 13.31 2.49
CA GLU A 35 12.47 14.75 2.54
C GLU A 35 11.77 15.42 3.73
N SER A 36 10.57 14.96 4.07
CA SER A 36 9.77 15.47 5.18
C SER A 36 10.26 15.00 6.56
N LYS A 37 11.23 14.08 6.62
CA LYS A 37 11.78 13.49 7.86
C LYS A 37 10.68 13.03 8.82
N VAL A 38 9.63 12.42 8.29
CA VAL A 38 8.51 11.91 9.10
C VAL A 38 9.04 10.79 10.00
N SER A 39 8.79 10.89 11.30
CA SER A 39 9.17 9.86 12.27
C SER A 39 8.14 8.73 12.33
N ALA A 40 8.56 7.55 12.80
CA ALA A 40 7.67 6.45 13.15
C ALA A 40 6.52 6.88 14.09
N THR A 41 6.78 7.80 15.04
CA THR A 41 5.76 8.33 15.94
C THR A 41 4.64 9.07 15.20
N ARG A 42 5.00 10.00 14.30
CA ARG A 42 4.01 10.75 13.52
C ARG A 42 3.24 9.84 12.56
N MET A 43 3.92 8.85 11.98
CA MET A 43 3.27 7.82 11.17
C MET A 43 2.27 7.00 11.99
N THR A 44 2.65 6.62 13.22
CA THR A 44 1.77 5.89 14.15
C THR A 44 0.50 6.67 14.47
N GLU A 45 0.61 7.98 14.72
CA GLU A 45 -0.56 8.84 14.95
C GLU A 45 -1.47 8.91 13.72
N ALA A 46 -0.90 8.99 12.52
CA ALA A 46 -1.68 8.95 11.29
C ALA A 46 -2.48 7.65 11.17
N TYR A 47 -1.85 6.49 11.41
CA TYR A 47 -2.55 5.20 11.42
C TYR A 47 -3.59 5.07 12.54
N ARG A 48 -3.36 5.68 13.72
CA ARG A 48 -4.37 5.74 14.79
C ARG A 48 -5.59 6.55 14.36
N SER A 49 -5.39 7.70 13.70
CA SER A 49 -6.48 8.48 13.12
C SER A 49 -7.23 7.70 12.05
N MET A 50 -6.53 6.95 11.18
CA MET A 50 -7.17 6.08 10.19
C MET A 50 -7.99 4.98 10.86
N ALA A 51 -7.49 4.36 11.95
CA ALA A 51 -8.23 3.35 12.69
C ALA A 51 -9.52 3.91 13.32
N ALA A 52 -9.46 5.10 13.91
CA ALA A 52 -10.62 5.78 14.48
C ALA A 52 -11.69 6.03 13.40
N LYS A 53 -11.29 6.59 12.24
CA LYS A 53 -12.19 6.80 11.09
C LYS A 53 -12.69 5.49 10.47
N GLY A 54 -11.88 4.44 10.47
CA GLY A 54 -12.28 3.10 10.05
C GLY A 54 -13.42 2.55 10.92
N ALA A 55 -13.33 2.74 12.24
CA ALA A 55 -14.35 2.33 13.19
C ALA A 55 -15.65 3.15 13.06
N SER A 56 -15.55 4.48 13.05
CA SER A 56 -16.72 5.38 12.98
C SER A 56 -17.40 5.37 11.61
N GLU A 57 -16.63 5.50 10.53
CA GLU A 57 -17.12 5.83 9.19
C GLU A 57 -16.92 4.70 8.18
N GLY A 58 -16.19 3.63 8.53
CA GLY A 58 -15.82 2.59 7.56
C GLY A 58 -14.75 3.02 6.58
N ALA A 59 -13.98 4.07 6.93
CA ALA A 59 -12.97 4.65 6.07
C ALA A 59 -11.88 3.64 5.66
N SER A 60 -11.71 3.51 4.36
CA SER A 60 -10.62 2.79 3.70
C SER A 60 -9.81 3.78 2.87
N TYR A 61 -8.49 3.65 2.91
CA TYR A 61 -7.58 4.60 2.30
C TYR A 61 -6.89 3.97 1.11
N ARG A 62 -6.65 4.76 0.06
CA ARG A 62 -5.86 4.29 -1.07
C ARG A 62 -4.42 4.06 -0.59
N THR A 63 -3.89 2.88 -0.90
CA THR A 63 -2.56 2.46 -0.47
C THR A 63 -1.78 1.90 -1.65
N LEU A 64 -0.54 2.36 -1.77
CA LEU A 64 0.46 1.80 -2.67
C LEU A 64 1.43 0.94 -1.87
N PHE A 65 1.85 -0.18 -2.42
CA PHE A 65 2.84 -1.06 -1.80
C PHE A 65 3.67 -1.73 -2.90
N LEU A 66 4.86 -2.20 -2.56
CA LEU A 66 5.69 -2.95 -3.49
C LEU A 66 5.50 -4.44 -3.24
N ARG A 67 5.29 -5.20 -4.32
CA ARG A 67 5.27 -6.66 -4.29
C ARG A 67 6.56 -7.21 -4.88
N ASP A 68 7.16 -8.19 -4.23
CA ASP A 68 8.38 -8.86 -4.69
C ASP A 68 8.11 -9.93 -5.75
N HIS A 69 8.85 -9.84 -6.85
CA HIS A 69 8.88 -10.78 -7.97
C HIS A 69 10.29 -11.35 -8.22
N GLY A 70 11.10 -11.43 -7.16
CA GLY A 70 12.46 -11.98 -7.19
C GLY A 70 13.49 -10.88 -7.46
N ASP A 71 13.72 -10.60 -8.74
CA ASP A 71 14.76 -9.62 -9.14
C ASP A 71 14.24 -8.17 -9.11
N THR A 72 12.94 -7.98 -8.92
CA THR A 72 12.31 -6.66 -8.93
C THR A 72 11.12 -6.60 -8.00
N ALA A 73 10.81 -5.39 -7.54
CA ALA A 73 9.63 -5.09 -6.74
C ALA A 73 8.74 -4.10 -7.49
N LEU A 74 7.48 -4.47 -7.72
CA LEU A 74 6.53 -3.72 -8.55
C LEU A 74 5.47 -3.04 -7.70
N ALA A 75 5.13 -1.79 -8.02
CA ALA A 75 4.08 -1.08 -7.31
C ALA A 75 2.70 -1.69 -7.59
N CYS A 76 2.01 -2.05 -6.50
CA CYS A 76 0.62 -2.49 -6.48
C CYS A 76 -0.25 -1.41 -5.84
N GLU A 77 -1.55 -1.49 -6.06
CA GLU A 77 -2.53 -0.56 -5.50
C GLU A 77 -3.66 -1.34 -4.82
N GLY A 78 -4.16 -0.79 -3.71
CA GLY A 78 -5.37 -1.29 -3.06
C GLY A 78 -6.00 -0.28 -2.12
N TRP A 79 -7.05 -0.73 -1.45
CA TRP A 79 -7.68 0.00 -0.35
C TRP A 79 -7.35 -0.66 0.98
N LEU A 80 -6.76 0.11 1.89
CA LEU A 80 -6.41 -0.33 3.23
C LEU A 80 -7.42 0.17 4.25
N PHE A 81 -8.13 -0.77 4.87
CA PHE A 81 -8.99 -0.52 6.01
C PHE A 81 -8.24 -0.81 7.30
N VAL A 82 -7.88 0.24 8.04
CA VAL A 82 -7.13 0.11 9.29
C VAL A 82 -8.10 -0.25 10.42
N ARG A 83 -7.89 -1.41 11.07
CA ARG A 83 -8.74 -1.89 12.17
C ARG A 83 -8.27 -1.38 13.52
N ARG A 84 -6.97 -1.49 13.79
CA ARG A 84 -6.35 -1.04 15.04
C ARG A 84 -4.83 -0.90 14.90
N VAL A 85 -4.27 -0.08 15.79
CA VAL A 85 -2.83 0.10 15.95
C VAL A 85 -2.44 -0.39 17.35
N LEU A 86 -1.39 -1.20 17.44
CA LEU A 86 -0.86 -1.81 18.64
C LEU A 86 0.58 -1.33 18.82
N ALA A 87 0.91 -0.71 19.94
CA ALA A 87 2.27 -0.27 20.25
C ALA A 87 2.75 -1.00 21.51
N GLU A 88 3.63 -1.99 21.33
CA GLU A 88 4.15 -2.83 22.41
C GLU A 88 5.64 -3.10 22.18
N GLY A 89 6.47 -3.00 23.22
CA GLY A 89 7.87 -3.45 23.18
C GLY A 89 8.78 -2.75 22.16
N GLY A 90 8.52 -1.48 21.81
CA GLY A 90 9.32 -0.73 20.85
C GLY A 90 8.95 -0.93 19.38
N SER A 91 7.94 -1.75 19.09
CA SER A 91 7.36 -1.95 17.75
C SER A 91 5.92 -1.43 17.69
N THR A 92 5.55 -0.81 16.58
CA THR A 92 4.17 -0.43 16.29
C THR A 92 3.62 -1.29 15.17
N ARG A 93 2.61 -2.10 15.49
CA ARG A 93 1.91 -2.96 14.54
C ARG A 93 0.55 -2.40 14.18
N VAL A 94 0.19 -2.49 12.90
CA VAL A 94 -1.10 -2.08 12.36
C VAL A 94 -1.82 -3.33 11.87
N ARG A 95 -3.01 -3.60 12.40
CA ARG A 95 -3.89 -4.66 11.87
C ARG A 95 -4.87 -4.01 10.89
N ALA A 96 -4.88 -4.50 9.67
CA ALA A 96 -5.67 -3.92 8.60
C ALA A 96 -6.29 -5.00 7.69
N THR A 97 -7.14 -4.54 6.78
CA THR A 97 -7.67 -5.32 5.68
C THR A 97 -7.31 -4.64 4.37
N LEU A 98 -6.68 -5.38 3.47
CA LEU A 98 -6.25 -4.92 2.17
C LEU A 98 -7.21 -5.48 1.10
N LEU A 99 -7.73 -4.58 0.27
CA LEU A 99 -8.47 -4.90 -0.94
C LEU A 99 -7.61 -4.48 -2.14
N THR A 100 -6.86 -5.42 -2.69
CA THR A 100 -5.99 -5.17 -3.86
C THR A 100 -6.84 -4.83 -5.08
N THR A 101 -6.55 -3.72 -5.74
CA THR A 101 -7.25 -3.24 -6.94
C THR A 101 -6.36 -3.17 -8.17
N PHE A 102 -5.05 -3.37 -8.01
CA PHE A 102 -4.14 -3.51 -9.14
C PHE A 102 -2.90 -4.36 -8.81
N THR A 103 -2.55 -5.24 -9.74
CA THR A 103 -1.24 -5.91 -9.85
C THR A 103 -0.82 -5.90 -11.33
N LEU A 104 0.47 -6.10 -11.63
CA LEU A 104 0.90 -6.18 -13.03
C LEU A 104 0.32 -7.40 -13.73
N GLU A 105 0.23 -8.53 -13.02
CA GLU A 105 -0.26 -9.81 -13.53
C GLU A 105 -1.72 -9.75 -13.97
N GLU A 106 -2.55 -9.07 -13.20
CA GLU A 106 -4.01 -9.07 -13.39
C GLU A 106 -4.53 -7.75 -13.96
N GLY A 107 -3.71 -6.70 -13.94
CA GLY A 107 -4.15 -5.36 -14.27
C GLY A 107 -5.11 -4.83 -13.20
N ARG A 108 -6.19 -4.16 -13.63
CA ARG A 108 -7.20 -3.64 -12.71
C ARG A 108 -8.08 -4.77 -12.19
N ILE A 109 -8.19 -4.86 -10.88
CA ILE A 109 -8.98 -5.85 -10.16
C ILE A 109 -10.23 -5.13 -9.62
N GLU A 110 -11.40 -5.66 -9.93
CA GLU A 110 -12.65 -5.16 -9.38
C GLU A 110 -12.79 -5.53 -7.90
N LEU A 111 -13.40 -4.63 -7.12
CA LEU A 111 -13.60 -4.85 -5.69
C LEU A 111 -14.52 -6.05 -5.45
N GLY A 112 -14.03 -7.02 -4.68
CA GLY A 112 -14.75 -8.26 -4.38
C GLY A 112 -14.46 -9.40 -5.36
N THR A 113 -13.62 -9.21 -6.39
CA THR A 113 -13.11 -10.31 -7.22
C THR A 113 -12.27 -11.27 -6.38
N HIS A 114 -11.39 -10.72 -5.53
CA HIS A 114 -10.57 -11.50 -4.59
C HIS A 114 -11.07 -11.34 -3.16
N PRO A 115 -10.85 -12.35 -2.30
CA PRO A 115 -11.09 -12.24 -0.87
C PRO A 115 -10.28 -11.10 -0.26
N ALA A 116 -10.85 -10.45 0.76
CA ALA A 116 -10.17 -9.41 1.49
C ALA A 116 -9.01 -9.99 2.32
N GLU A 117 -7.81 -9.44 2.16
CA GLU A 117 -6.64 -9.93 2.87
C GLU A 117 -6.52 -9.26 4.24
N LYS A 118 -6.40 -10.06 5.29
CA LYS A 118 -5.97 -9.54 6.60
C LYS A 118 -4.46 -9.37 6.55
N VAL A 119 -4.00 -8.16 6.82
CA VAL A 119 -2.57 -7.82 6.82
C VAL A 119 -2.15 -7.23 8.15
N THR A 120 -0.91 -7.50 8.51
CA THR A 120 -0.26 -6.96 9.69
C THR A 120 0.95 -6.19 9.22
N LEU A 121 0.90 -4.89 9.41
CA LEU A 121 2.00 -4.01 9.07
C LEU A 121 2.80 -3.67 10.33
N GLU A 122 4.07 -3.38 10.16
CA GLU A 122 4.95 -2.84 11.18
C GLU A 122 5.48 -1.49 10.73
N ILE A 123 5.43 -0.50 11.63
CA ILE A 123 5.99 0.83 11.43
C ILE A 123 7.31 0.89 12.18
N PHE A 124 8.39 1.20 11.49
CA PHE A 124 9.72 1.31 12.07
C PHE A 124 10.55 2.39 11.36
N ASP A 125 11.56 2.86 12.05
CA ASP A 125 12.55 3.79 11.53
C ASP A 125 13.71 2.99 10.91
N GLN A 126 13.90 3.12 9.60
CA GLN A 126 15.00 2.49 8.88
C GLN A 126 16.19 3.45 8.79
N LEU A 127 17.36 2.99 9.26
CA LEU A 127 18.61 3.73 9.10
C LEU A 127 19.11 3.63 7.66
N ASN A 128 19.42 4.78 7.07
CA ASN A 128 20.05 4.92 5.77
C ASN A 128 21.49 5.39 5.97
N ILE A 129 22.42 4.43 5.85
CA ILE A 129 23.85 4.64 6.10
C ILE A 129 24.49 5.44 4.95
N ASP A 130 24.05 5.20 3.71
CA ASP A 130 24.63 5.81 2.50
C ASP A 130 24.36 7.32 2.37
N ARG A 131 23.39 7.84 3.12
CA ARG A 131 23.01 9.27 3.15
C ARG A 131 23.30 9.92 4.50
N GLY A 132 24.49 9.68 5.04
CA GLY A 132 24.96 10.38 6.25
C GLY A 132 24.23 9.99 7.52
N MET A 133 23.82 8.72 7.65
CA MET A 133 23.13 8.18 8.82
C MET A 133 21.81 8.90 9.12
N SER A 134 20.92 8.92 8.13
CA SER A 134 19.56 9.46 8.28
C SER A 134 18.54 8.35 8.58
N SER A 135 17.49 8.67 9.34
CA SER A 135 16.38 7.74 9.59
C SER A 135 15.20 8.06 8.68
N VAL A 136 14.59 7.02 8.11
CA VAL A 136 13.39 7.11 7.27
C VAL A 136 12.34 6.16 7.80
N VAL A 137 11.14 6.66 8.06
CA VAL A 137 10.02 5.79 8.45
C VAL A 137 9.65 4.85 7.31
N ARG A 138 9.47 3.57 7.65
CA ARG A 138 9.04 2.52 6.74
C ARG A 138 7.88 1.75 7.34
N VAL A 139 6.98 1.29 6.48
CA VAL A 139 5.85 0.45 6.83
C VAL A 139 5.88 -0.78 5.95
N ASP A 140 6.06 -1.96 6.55
CA ASP A 140 6.12 -3.23 5.83
C ASP A 140 5.09 -4.21 6.36
N ARG A 141 4.68 -5.17 5.53
CA ARG A 141 3.93 -6.34 5.99
C ARG A 141 4.88 -7.29 6.74
N ILE A 142 4.39 -7.88 7.83
CA ILE A 142 5.16 -8.84 8.64
C ILE A 142 4.50 -10.21 8.74
N ASP A 143 3.27 -10.36 8.26
CA ASP A 143 2.54 -11.63 8.21
C ASP A 143 2.48 -12.23 6.80
N GLY A 144 3.44 -11.85 5.95
CA GLY A 144 3.65 -12.40 4.62
C GLY A 144 4.92 -11.81 4.00
N ASP A 145 5.48 -12.50 3.01
CA ASP A 145 6.89 -12.29 2.62
C ASP A 145 7.08 -11.39 1.39
N ARG A 146 5.98 -11.01 0.72
CA ARG A 146 6.07 -10.39 -0.62
C ARG A 146 5.77 -8.90 -0.66
N ASP A 147 5.06 -8.36 0.33
CA ASP A 147 4.55 -6.98 0.26
C ASP A 147 5.32 -6.06 1.22
N THR A 148 5.88 -4.98 0.71
CA THR A 148 6.71 -4.03 1.48
C THR A 148 6.41 -2.59 1.11
N ARG A 149 6.96 -1.65 1.87
CA ARG A 149 6.94 -0.21 1.60
C ARG A 149 5.54 0.33 1.36
N PHE A 150 4.64 0.05 2.28
CA PHE A 150 3.27 0.54 2.26
C PHE A 150 3.24 2.07 2.42
N ILE A 151 2.54 2.74 1.50
CA ILE A 151 2.27 4.18 1.51
C ILE A 151 0.77 4.37 1.43
N THR A 152 0.17 4.81 2.53
CA THR A 152 -1.27 5.04 2.63
C THR A 152 -1.57 6.53 2.50
N LEU A 153 -2.39 6.89 1.51
CA LEU A 153 -2.70 8.27 1.13
C LEU A 153 -3.90 8.77 1.94
N LEU A 154 -3.67 9.78 2.79
CA LEU A 154 -4.68 10.33 3.71
C LEU A 154 -5.80 11.11 3.01
N ASP A 155 -5.53 11.64 1.82
CA ASP A 155 -6.43 12.44 1.00
C ASP A 155 -7.34 11.60 0.09
N ALA A 156 -7.02 10.33 -0.10
CA ALA A 156 -7.79 9.39 -0.93
C ALA A 156 -8.54 8.37 -0.05
N VAL A 157 -9.77 8.70 0.36
CA VAL A 157 -10.57 7.92 1.31
C VAL A 157 -11.94 7.50 0.74
N ARG A 158 -12.40 6.31 1.10
CA ARG A 158 -13.73 5.76 0.77
C ARG A 158 -14.38 5.08 1.97
N GLY A 159 -15.67 5.32 2.21
CA GLY A 159 -16.43 4.68 3.31
C GLY A 159 -17.29 3.48 2.89
N ASP A 160 -17.46 3.25 1.59
CA ASP A 160 -18.43 2.30 1.03
C ASP A 160 -17.90 0.86 0.88
N LEU A 161 -16.66 0.60 1.28
CA LEU A 161 -15.96 -0.66 0.96
C LEU A 161 -16.25 -1.82 1.92
N ARG A 162 -16.93 -1.60 3.05
CA ARG A 162 -17.18 -2.63 4.08
C ARG A 162 -17.84 -3.90 3.52
N ARG A 163 -18.67 -3.78 2.49
CA ARG A 163 -19.34 -4.92 1.84
C ARG A 163 -18.36 -5.91 1.17
N HIS A 164 -17.18 -5.45 0.79
CA HIS A 164 -16.14 -6.25 0.13
C HIS A 164 -15.13 -6.85 1.13
N MET A 165 -15.28 -6.60 2.43
CA MET A 165 -14.33 -7.05 3.47
C MET A 165 -14.72 -8.36 4.16
N ARG A 166 -15.72 -9.07 3.65
CA ARG A 166 -16.27 -10.30 4.24
C ARG A 166 -15.44 -11.51 3.89
#